data_AF-A0A959L3M6-F1
#
_entry.id   AF-A0A959L3M6-F1
#
_cell.length_a   1.000
_cell.length_b   1.000
_cell.length_c   1.000
_cell.angle_alpha   90.00
_cell.angle_beta   90.00
_cell.angle_gamma   90.00
#
_symmetry.space_group_name_H-M   'P 1'
#
loop_
_entity.id
_entity.type
_entity.pdbx_description
1 polymer ?
#
loop_
_entity_poly.entity_id
_entity_poly.type
_entity_poly.pdbx_seq_one_letter_code
_entity_poly.pdbx_strand_id
1 'polypeptide(L)'
;MAILYFFIPSGPVLKDRPSGIEGDWKFYFTYSNDTSLIYRGNMNVNTADSLMVTFEIFAPHSTRAEKLKARQVQINDKNISGTLLYDRYKIRGGYLEEHFSLDLKTDDTFEGEGHCIQNCAEGTENATIYWFGSKTPD
;
A
#
# COMPACT_ATOMS: atom_id res chain seq x y z
N MET A 1 9.16 -9.11 56.01
CA MET A 1 8.95 -9.70 54.66
C MET A 1 8.22 -8.65 53.84
N ALA A 2 8.93 -7.89 53.00
CA ALA A 2 8.37 -6.78 52.24
C ALA A 2 8.04 -7.27 50.82
N ILE A 3 6.79 -7.12 50.39
CA ILE A 3 6.36 -7.46 49.03
C ILE A 3 6.61 -6.22 48.17
N LEU A 4 7.56 -6.30 47.25
CA LEU A 4 7.73 -5.31 46.18
C LEU A 4 6.61 -5.50 45.15
N TYR A 5 5.75 -4.49 45.00
CA TYR A 5 4.88 -4.37 43.84
C TYR A 5 5.67 -3.70 42.72
N PHE A 6 6.03 -4.47 41.68
CA PHE A 6 6.52 -3.91 40.43
C PHE A 6 5.32 -3.34 39.66
N PHE A 7 5.22 -2.02 39.60
CA PHE A 7 4.41 -1.36 38.57
C PHE A 7 5.09 -1.58 37.22
N ILE A 8 4.50 -2.42 36.37
CA ILE A 8 4.82 -2.45 34.95
C ILE A 8 4.13 -1.21 34.35
N PRO A 9 4.86 -0.24 33.77
CA PRO A 9 4.20 0.81 33.02
C PRO A 9 3.52 0.15 31.82
N SER A 10 2.18 0.12 31.84
CA SER A 10 1.39 -0.14 30.66
C SER A 10 1.89 0.83 29.59
N GLY A 11 2.54 0.30 28.54
CA GLY A 11 2.93 1.09 27.39
C GLY A 11 1.73 1.88 26.85
N PRO A 12 1.96 2.90 26.01
CA PRO A 12 0.87 3.69 25.46
C PRO A 12 -0.17 2.75 24.85
N VAL A 13 -1.36 2.74 25.44
CA VAL A 13 -2.54 2.14 24.83
C VAL A 13 -2.71 2.89 23.52
N LEU A 14 -2.53 2.20 22.40
CA LEU A 14 -2.93 2.65 21.06
C LEU A 14 -4.46 2.84 21.10
N LYS A 15 -4.90 3.93 21.73
CA LYS A 15 -6.24 4.48 21.59
C LYS A 15 -6.26 5.11 20.21
N ASP A 16 -7.28 4.74 19.46
CA ASP A 16 -7.54 5.14 18.07
C ASP A 16 -6.72 4.31 17.06
N ARG A 17 -6.99 2.99 17.04
CA ARG A 17 -6.84 2.25 15.79
C ARG A 17 -7.96 2.72 14.86
N PRO A 18 -7.67 3.15 13.63
CA PRO A 18 -8.70 3.61 12.71
C PRO A 18 -9.61 2.44 12.34
N SER A 19 -10.75 2.35 13.02
CA SER A 19 -11.77 1.33 12.82
C SER A 19 -12.46 1.61 11.49
N GLY A 20 -11.95 1.01 10.41
CA GLY A 20 -12.48 1.22 9.07
C GLY A 20 -11.48 0.95 7.95
N ILE A 21 -10.17 1.06 8.23
CA ILE A 21 -9.14 0.91 7.19
C ILE A 21 -8.82 -0.56 6.91
N GLU A 22 -8.89 -1.40 7.95
CA GLU A 22 -8.59 -2.83 7.84
C GLU A 22 -9.57 -3.56 6.93
N GLY A 23 -9.04 -4.56 6.21
CA GLY A 23 -9.81 -5.40 5.31
C GLY A 23 -9.22 -5.45 3.90
N ASP A 24 -10.01 -6.04 3.00
CA ASP A 24 -9.64 -6.22 1.59
C ASP A 24 -10.16 -5.06 0.73
N TRP A 25 -9.31 -4.59 -0.16
CA TRP A 25 -9.58 -3.48 -1.08
C TRP A 25 -9.31 -3.93 -2.49
N LYS A 26 -10.19 -3.57 -3.42
CA LYS A 26 -9.94 -3.70 -4.86
C LYS A 26 -9.49 -2.37 -5.39
N PHE A 27 -8.48 -2.37 -6.25
CA PHE A 27 -7.97 -1.14 -6.82
C PHE A 27 -7.59 -1.30 -8.28
N TYR A 28 -7.38 -0.16 -8.92
CA TYR A 28 -6.64 -0.05 -10.14
C TYR A 28 -5.73 1.17 -10.11
N PHE A 29 -4.71 1.17 -10.96
CA PHE A 29 -3.91 2.36 -11.22
C PHE A 29 -3.56 2.51 -12.69
N THR A 30 -3.21 3.74 -13.07
CA THR A 30 -2.75 4.11 -14.42
C THR A 30 -1.62 5.11 -14.32
N TYR A 31 -0.76 5.18 -15.34
CA TYR A 31 0.25 6.22 -15.45
C TYR A 31 -0.33 7.47 -16.13
N SER A 32 0.13 8.66 -15.74
CA SER A 32 -0.39 9.94 -16.24
C SER A 32 -0.14 10.16 -17.74
N ASN A 33 0.88 9.51 -18.29
CA ASN A 33 1.25 9.58 -19.69
C ASN A 33 0.59 8.49 -20.56
N ASP A 34 0.02 7.45 -19.95
CA ASP A 34 -0.75 6.42 -20.63
C ASP A 34 -1.86 5.86 -19.73
N THR A 35 -3.05 6.44 -19.85
CA THR A 35 -4.24 6.03 -19.10
C THR A 35 -4.92 4.78 -19.67
N SER A 36 -4.45 4.26 -20.82
CA SER A 36 -4.96 3.01 -21.39
C SER A 36 -4.35 1.78 -20.73
N LEU A 37 -3.17 1.91 -20.12
CA LEU A 37 -2.50 0.86 -19.37
C LEU A 37 -3.04 0.76 -17.93
N ILE A 38 -4.14 0.02 -17.78
CA ILE A 38 -4.81 -0.17 -16.49
C ILE A 38 -4.27 -1.40 -15.77
N TYR A 39 -3.61 -1.16 -14.65
CA TYR A 39 -3.21 -2.21 -13.70
C TYR A 39 -4.32 -2.39 -12.69
N ARG A 40 -4.68 -3.64 -12.39
CA ARG A 40 -5.71 -3.94 -11.38
C ARG A 40 -5.07 -4.68 -10.22
N GLY A 41 -5.65 -4.63 -9.05
CA GLY A 41 -5.10 -5.36 -7.92
C GLY A 41 -6.01 -5.47 -6.71
N ASN A 42 -5.50 -6.20 -5.73
CA ASN A 42 -6.07 -6.34 -4.41
C ASN A 42 -5.06 -5.84 -3.38
N MET A 43 -5.52 -5.04 -2.42
CA MET A 43 -4.75 -4.59 -1.28
C MET A 43 -5.42 -5.13 -0.02
N ASN A 44 -4.65 -5.78 0.86
CA ASN A 44 -5.13 -6.17 2.18
C ASN A 44 -4.40 -5.34 3.23
N VAL A 45 -5.15 -4.69 4.11
CA VAL A 45 -4.64 -3.91 5.23
C VAL A 45 -4.94 -4.65 6.52
N ASN A 46 -3.89 -4.98 7.27
CA ASN A 46 -3.99 -5.67 8.55
C ASN A 46 -3.02 -5.03 9.56
N THR A 47 -3.53 -4.25 10.50
CA THR A 47 -2.67 -3.53 11.47
C THR A 47 -2.20 -4.41 12.63
N ALA A 48 -2.67 -5.66 12.72
CA ALA A 48 -2.22 -6.64 13.69
C ALA A 48 -0.99 -7.44 13.22
N ASP A 49 -0.67 -7.44 11.92
CA ASP A 49 0.50 -8.11 11.36
C ASP A 49 1.71 -7.15 11.28
N SER A 50 2.91 -7.72 11.39
CA SER A 50 4.18 -7.08 11.05
C SER A 50 4.23 -6.59 9.59
N LEU A 51 3.48 -7.24 8.69
CA LEU A 51 3.27 -6.84 7.31
C LEU A 51 1.94 -6.08 7.18
N MET A 52 1.96 -4.80 7.55
CA MET A 52 0.73 -3.99 7.71
C MET A 52 -0.13 -3.88 6.45
N VAL A 53 0.48 -3.93 5.26
CA VAL A 53 -0.21 -3.83 3.98
C VAL A 53 0.41 -4.78 2.97
N THR A 54 -0.42 -5.54 2.28
CA THR A 54 0.00 -6.41 1.19
C THR A 54 -0.70 -6.00 -0.11
N PHE A 55 0.03 -6.09 -1.22
CA PHE A 55 -0.48 -5.73 -2.54
C PHE A 55 -0.29 -6.89 -3.50
N GLU A 56 -1.32 -7.15 -4.29
CA GLU A 56 -1.31 -8.09 -5.39
C GLU A 56 -1.79 -7.37 -6.65
N ILE A 57 -0.95 -7.29 -7.68
CA ILE A 57 -1.25 -6.59 -8.92
C ILE A 57 -1.33 -7.55 -10.12
N PHE A 58 -2.16 -7.16 -11.09
CA PHE A 58 -2.33 -7.79 -12.38
C PHE A 58 -1.99 -6.74 -13.43
N ALA A 59 -0.84 -6.92 -14.09
CA ALA A 59 -0.46 -6.12 -15.23
C ALA A 59 -1.48 -6.25 -16.38
N PRO A 60 -1.59 -5.26 -17.28
CA PRO A 60 -2.43 -5.35 -18.46
C PRO A 60 -2.20 -6.67 -19.20
N HIS A 61 -3.28 -7.38 -19.53
CA HIS A 61 -3.27 -8.67 -20.23
C HIS A 61 -2.61 -9.84 -19.49
N SER A 62 -2.17 -9.67 -18.24
CA SER A 62 -1.66 -10.77 -17.40
C SER A 62 -2.80 -11.43 -16.61
N THR A 63 -2.86 -12.76 -16.62
CA THR A 63 -3.67 -13.56 -15.69
C THR A 63 -2.92 -13.93 -14.42
N ARG A 64 -1.62 -13.61 -14.35
CA ARG A 64 -0.75 -13.93 -13.22
C ARG A 64 -0.60 -12.71 -12.33
N ALA A 65 -1.04 -12.89 -11.10
CA ALA A 65 -0.75 -11.98 -10.01
C ALA A 65 0.75 -11.83 -9.76
N GLU A 66 1.16 -10.62 -9.41
CA GLU A 66 2.43 -10.30 -8.79
C GLU A 66 2.19 -9.73 -7.40
N LYS A 67 2.84 -10.33 -6.40
CA LYS A 67 2.81 -9.82 -5.03
C LYS A 67 3.91 -8.78 -4.88
N LEU A 68 3.53 -7.57 -4.48
CA LEU A 68 4.46 -6.49 -4.22
C LEU A 68 4.82 -6.46 -2.74
N LYS A 69 6.04 -6.06 -2.44
CA LYS A 69 6.46 -5.82 -1.06
C LYS A 69 6.28 -4.34 -0.76
N ALA A 70 5.39 -4.03 0.18
CA ALA A 70 5.28 -2.69 0.74
C ALA A 70 6.35 -2.48 1.84
N ARG A 71 7.06 -1.35 1.79
CA ARG A 71 8.06 -0.94 2.77
C ARG A 71 7.73 0.45 3.30
N GLN A 72 8.24 0.73 4.50
CA GLN A 72 8.11 2.04 5.16
C GLN A 72 6.66 2.54 5.19
N VAL A 73 5.73 1.60 5.38
CA VAL A 73 4.30 1.89 5.33
C VAL A 73 3.91 2.74 6.53
N GLN A 74 3.21 3.84 6.27
CA GLN A 74 2.62 4.71 7.27
C GLN A 74 1.11 4.69 7.07
N ILE A 75 0.39 4.42 8.16
CA ILE A 75 -1.08 4.41 8.18
C ILE A 75 -1.52 5.43 9.21
N ASN A 76 -2.41 6.34 8.79
CA ASN A 76 -3.17 7.20 9.68
C ASN A 76 -4.65 7.15 9.29
N ASP A 77 -5.51 7.89 10.02
CA ASP A 77 -6.97 7.81 9.87
C ASP A 77 -7.51 8.07 8.46
N LYS A 78 -6.73 8.74 7.59
CA LYS A 78 -7.18 9.14 6.25
C LYS A 78 -6.19 8.83 5.15
N ASN A 79 -5.05 8.22 5.47
CA ASN A 79 -3.99 8.03 4.50
C ASN A 79 -3.21 6.74 4.75
N ILE A 80 -2.89 6.06 3.64
CA ILE A 80 -1.94 4.96 3.59
C ILE A 80 -0.84 5.35 2.61
N SER A 81 0.39 5.42 3.06
CA SER A 81 1.54 5.75 2.22
C SER A 81 2.71 4.82 2.46
N GLY A 82 3.63 4.75 1.49
CA GLY A 82 4.82 3.92 1.61
C GLY A 82 5.53 3.73 0.27
N THR A 83 6.32 2.67 0.18
CA THR A 83 7.05 2.30 -1.03
C THR A 83 6.70 0.87 -1.46
N LEU A 84 6.36 0.68 -2.73
CA LEU A 84 6.16 -0.62 -3.34
C LEU A 84 7.42 -1.08 -4.07
N LEU A 85 7.71 -2.36 -3.93
CA LEU A 85 8.82 -3.02 -4.64
C LEU A 85 8.31 -4.14 -5.51
N TYR A 86 8.75 -4.08 -6.77
CA TYR A 86 8.40 -5.02 -7.82
C TYR A 86 9.52 -6.04 -7.97
N ASP A 87 9.38 -7.16 -7.27
CA ASP A 87 10.42 -8.20 -7.20
C ASP A 87 10.70 -8.88 -8.56
N ARG A 88 9.71 -8.93 -9.46
CA ARG A 88 9.88 -9.57 -10.78
C ARG A 88 10.60 -8.69 -11.78
N TYR A 89 10.46 -7.37 -11.67
CA TYR A 89 11.07 -6.39 -12.56
C TYR A 89 12.47 -6.04 -12.08
N LYS A 90 13.39 -7.02 -12.19
CA LYS A 90 14.80 -6.80 -11.91
C LYS A 90 15.48 -6.12 -13.10
N ILE A 91 15.62 -4.80 -13.05
CA ILE A 91 16.33 -4.04 -14.07
C ILE A 91 17.78 -3.86 -13.59
N ARG A 92 18.75 -4.40 -14.36
CA ARG A 92 20.21 -4.19 -14.18
C ARG A 92 20.71 -4.28 -12.73
N GLY A 93 20.27 -5.28 -11.97
CA GLY A 93 20.73 -5.53 -10.60
C GLY A 93 19.94 -4.83 -9.50
N GLY A 94 18.89 -4.07 -9.83
CA GLY A 94 17.96 -3.45 -8.88
C GLY A 94 16.52 -3.98 -8.99
N TYR A 95 15.60 -3.32 -8.27
CA TYR A 95 14.16 -3.53 -8.33
C TYR A 95 13.48 -2.23 -8.77
N LEU A 96 12.36 -2.32 -9.48
CA LEU A 96 11.49 -1.16 -9.68
C LEU A 96 10.86 -0.79 -8.33
N GLU A 97 11.00 0.48 -7.94
CA GLU A 97 10.43 1.01 -6.70
C GLU A 97 9.55 2.22 -6.98
N GLU A 98 8.40 2.24 -6.33
CA GLU A 98 7.41 3.31 -6.47
C GLU A 98 6.97 3.79 -5.09
N HIS A 99 6.93 5.10 -4.89
CA HIS A 99 6.24 5.69 -3.75
C HIS A 99 4.74 5.70 -4.04
N PHE A 100 3.92 5.49 -3.01
CA PHE A 100 2.48 5.65 -3.10
C PHE A 100 1.93 6.40 -1.89
N SER A 101 0.84 7.15 -2.10
CA SER A 101 0.04 7.81 -1.06
C SER A 101 -1.43 7.74 -1.44
N LEU A 102 -2.21 7.03 -0.64
CA LEU A 102 -3.64 6.77 -0.84
C LEU A 102 -4.42 7.54 0.21
N ASP A 103 -5.30 8.43 -0.23
CA ASP A 103 -6.21 9.17 0.63
C ASP A 103 -7.55 8.44 0.72
N LEU A 104 -7.83 7.93 1.91
CA LEU A 104 -9.04 7.21 2.25
C LEU A 104 -10.21 8.19 2.42
N LYS A 105 -11.33 7.84 1.80
CA LYS A 105 -12.57 8.60 1.82
C LYS A 105 -13.57 7.95 2.77
N THR A 106 -14.58 8.70 3.16
CA THR A 106 -15.61 8.27 4.11
C THR A 106 -16.61 7.28 3.54
N ASP A 107 -16.62 7.09 2.22
CA ASP A 107 -17.49 6.17 1.48
C ASP A 107 -16.81 4.85 1.13
N ASP A 108 -15.80 4.45 1.91
CA ASP A 108 -14.99 3.25 1.71
C ASP A 108 -14.29 3.19 0.34
N THR A 109 -13.97 4.36 -0.22
CA THR A 109 -13.11 4.51 -1.40
C THR A 109 -11.77 5.12 -1.05
N PHE A 110 -10.81 5.03 -1.96
CA PHE A 110 -9.60 5.84 -1.92
C PHE A 110 -9.23 6.34 -3.31
N GLU A 111 -8.54 7.47 -3.32
CA GLU A 111 -7.80 7.96 -4.47
C GLU A 111 -6.39 8.29 -4.01
N GLY A 112 -5.42 8.26 -4.92
CA GLY A 112 -4.04 8.50 -4.51
C GLY A 112 -3.12 8.73 -5.68
N GLU A 113 -1.92 9.14 -5.32
CA GLU A 113 -0.84 9.35 -6.27
C GLU A 113 0.40 8.58 -5.86
N GLY A 114 1.16 8.19 -6.88
CA GLY A 114 2.46 7.60 -6.73
C GLY A 114 3.44 8.14 -7.76
N HIS A 115 4.70 7.83 -7.55
CA HIS A 115 5.75 8.13 -8.51
C HIS A 115 6.83 7.06 -8.42
N CYS A 116 7.43 6.76 -9.55
CA CYS A 116 8.60 5.90 -9.56
C CYS A 116 9.78 6.61 -8.88
N ILE A 117 10.46 5.89 -7.99
CA ILE A 117 11.64 6.34 -7.26
C ILE A 117 12.91 5.89 -8.00
N GLN A 118 12.96 4.63 -8.42
CA GLN A 118 14.11 4.07 -9.10
C GLN A 118 13.74 2.91 -10.03
N ASN A 119 14.58 2.69 -11.05
CA ASN A 119 14.42 1.63 -12.06
C ASN A 119 13.02 1.62 -12.67
N CYS A 120 12.53 2.80 -13.05
CA CYS A 120 11.22 2.97 -13.66
C CYS A 120 11.10 2.13 -14.92
N ALA A 121 9.88 1.65 -15.19
CA ALA A 121 9.59 1.03 -16.46
C ALA A 121 9.89 2.03 -17.58
N GLU A 122 10.42 1.52 -18.69
CA GLU A 122 10.74 2.36 -19.84
C GLU A 122 9.48 3.11 -20.30
N GLY A 123 9.61 4.43 -20.44
CA GLY A 123 8.50 5.29 -20.83
C GLY A 123 7.57 5.68 -19.69
N THR A 124 7.84 5.31 -18.43
CA THR A 124 7.09 5.82 -17.25
C THR A 124 7.93 6.77 -16.39
N GLU A 125 9.09 7.20 -16.88
CA GLU A 125 9.96 8.13 -16.16
C GLU A 125 9.25 9.47 -15.94
N ASN A 126 9.18 9.93 -14.69
CA ASN A 126 8.46 11.14 -14.27
C ASN A 126 6.92 11.09 -14.45
N ALA A 127 6.35 9.94 -14.81
CA ALA A 127 4.91 9.78 -14.83
C ALA A 127 4.35 9.70 -13.41
N THR A 128 3.26 10.42 -13.16
CA THR A 128 2.46 10.24 -11.95
C THR A 128 1.65 8.98 -12.09
N ILE A 129 1.56 8.19 -11.02
CA ILE A 129 0.72 7.00 -10.95
C ILE A 129 -0.56 7.40 -10.24
N TYR A 130 -1.71 7.31 -10.91
CA TYR A 130 -3.00 7.58 -10.30
C TYR A 130 -3.62 6.29 -9.80
N TRP A 131 -3.90 6.24 -8.49
CA TRP A 131 -4.46 5.10 -7.79
C TRP A 131 -5.91 5.35 -7.44
N PHE A 132 -6.76 4.33 -7.61
CA PHE A 132 -8.17 4.37 -7.23
C PHE A 132 -8.58 3.02 -6.69
N GLY A 133 -9.40 3.00 -5.65
CA GLY A 133 -9.91 1.75 -5.12
C GLY A 133 -11.12 1.88 -4.21
N SER A 134 -11.68 0.74 -3.88
CA SER A 134 -12.81 0.63 -2.96
C SER A 134 -12.66 -0.60 -2.08
N LYS A 135 -13.15 -0.49 -0.86
CA LYS A 135 -13.20 -1.60 0.08
C LYS A 135 -14.13 -2.68 -0.45
N THR A 136 -13.74 -3.94 -0.26
CA THR A 136 -14.61 -5.08 -0.54
C THR A 136 -15.53 -5.26 0.67
N PRO A 137 -16.86 -5.30 0.51
CA PRO A 137 -17.77 -5.63 1.60
C PRO A 137 -17.45 -7.02 2.15
N ASP A 138 -17.47 -7.14 3.48
CA ASP A 138 -17.30 -8.42 4.19
C ASP A 138 -18.38 -9.46 3.85
#